data_AF-A0A7S2DGN5-F1
#
_entry.id   AF-A0A7S2DGN5-F1
#
_cell.length_a   1.000
_cell.length_b   1.000
_cell.length_c   1.000
_cell.angle_alpha   90.00
_cell.angle_beta   90.00
_cell.angle_gamma   90.00
#
_symmetry.space_group_name_H-M   'P 1'
#
loop_
_entity.id
_entity.type
_entity.pdbx_description
1 polymer ?
#
loop_
_entity_poly.entity_id
_entity_poly.type
_entity_poly.pdbx_seq_one_letter_code
_entity_poly.pdbx_strand_id
1 'polypeptide(L)'
;MGDEAPWYEAIGYGLCRCLQYAIGCAVSLTAVSLTMMAIVDGNSTIQLPVWVIVGLLVVFITIIALLEGLHVTIMTLLHANFAILRGSNASPGERACLAHAKATESPERFLLGRQLLLTGFVFAVSELTVIGSDTSSCDCAKRAFGLPVEVCSFIESTGLGGSLIVLAFGQITPQLIAASHPVYHFGLPGVYELVSLALMVEYTGVLHLSWSGAYFARWYFKLNEHETFGVGGHAEVQPLLQDTRQDARQDDVVGVEHGELEDNLHQATTGSGRSSLGLVFRTGQYVVGVLVFGASLYLSLRQILVGGSDASWRRRVGGHSYLLIVALLVLLYLMGVLEGMMLAVLALEKAPAAAFTATAPCVVALQKQLVDGDVVRRFLLGRQCMVVVMDFLVERLTGVIGAVVVVVVSQALPQLISSRNPLFWVTVPGTLWIFHTALLVEATGLTHFGWLIANCFMLIGRHCGALREDHFSVGAQVVVKYNDEEVNDVED
;
A
#
# COMPACT_ATOMS: atom_id res chain seq x y z
N MET A 1 -4.94 -31.12 -21.64
CA MET A 1 -3.86 -31.16 -22.64
C MET A 1 -3.32 -29.75 -22.70
N GLY A 2 -2.23 -29.49 -21.98
CA GLY A 2 -1.62 -28.17 -21.92
C GLY A 2 -0.70 -28.00 -23.11
N ASP A 3 -0.92 -26.95 -23.89
CA ASP A 3 0.05 -26.47 -24.86
C ASP A 3 1.26 -25.95 -24.07
N GLU A 4 2.32 -26.75 -24.00
CA GLU A 4 3.63 -26.26 -23.55
C GLU A 4 4.09 -25.20 -24.57
N ALA A 5 4.22 -23.97 -24.10
CA ALA A 5 4.73 -22.87 -24.91
C ALA A 5 6.07 -23.29 -25.54
N PRO A 6 6.27 -23.04 -26.84
CA PRO A 6 7.45 -23.53 -27.54
C PRO A 6 8.74 -22.98 -26.92
N TRP A 7 9.79 -23.80 -26.87
CA TRP A 7 11.05 -23.52 -26.17
C TRP A 7 11.73 -22.19 -26.54
N TYR A 8 11.47 -21.63 -27.72
CA TYR A 8 11.98 -20.31 -28.12
C TYR A 8 11.26 -19.15 -27.40
N GLU A 9 9.98 -19.31 -27.04
CA GLU A 9 9.25 -18.35 -26.20
C GLU A 9 9.75 -18.40 -24.76
N ALA A 10 10.12 -19.58 -24.25
CA ALA A 10 10.74 -19.73 -22.93
C ALA A 10 12.12 -19.06 -22.87
N ILE A 11 12.95 -19.18 -23.91
CA ILE A 11 14.26 -18.49 -24.00
C ILE A 11 14.06 -16.98 -24.14
N GLY A 12 13.11 -16.54 -24.97
CA GLY A 12 12.77 -15.12 -25.12
C GLY A 12 12.28 -14.49 -23.81
N TYR A 13 11.43 -15.20 -23.07
CA TYR A 13 10.97 -14.80 -21.74
C TYR A 13 12.12 -14.72 -20.73
N GLY A 14 13.01 -15.71 -20.73
CA GLY A 14 14.19 -15.73 -19.86
C GLY A 14 15.12 -14.55 -20.11
N LEU A 15 15.45 -14.28 -21.37
CA LEU A 15 16.31 -13.15 -21.76
C LEU A 15 15.67 -11.80 -21.41
N CYS A 16 14.37 -11.65 -21.67
CA CYS A 16 13.62 -10.45 -21.31
C CYS A 16 13.67 -10.20 -19.79
N ARG A 17 13.45 -11.24 -18.98
CA ARG A 17 13.57 -11.14 -17.52
C ARG A 17 15.00 -10.76 -17.09
N CYS A 18 16.03 -11.39 -17.65
CA CYS A 18 17.42 -11.02 -17.34
C CYS A 18 17.71 -9.54 -17.65
N LEU A 19 17.22 -9.04 -18.78
CA LEU A 19 17.34 -7.63 -19.14
C LEU A 19 16.60 -6.72 -18.16
N GLN A 20 15.37 -7.08 -17.77
CA GLN A 20 14.60 -6.33 -16.77
C GLN A 20 15.32 -6.26 -15.42
N TYR A 21 15.88 -7.37 -14.94
CA TYR A 21 16.71 -7.39 -13.73
C TYR A 21 17.95 -6.51 -13.87
N ALA A 22 18.64 -6.56 -15.02
CA ALA A 22 19.81 -5.73 -15.28
C ALA A 22 19.45 -4.23 -15.26
N ILE A 23 18.35 -3.84 -15.91
CA ILE A 23 17.85 -2.45 -15.92
C ILE A 23 17.49 -2.00 -14.50
N GLY A 24 16.68 -2.78 -13.78
CA GLY A 24 16.24 -2.44 -12.43
C GLY A 24 17.43 -2.28 -11.48
N CYS A 25 18.40 -3.20 -11.52
CA CYS A 25 19.62 -3.11 -10.71
C CYS A 25 20.45 -1.88 -11.08
N ALA A 26 20.69 -1.64 -12.37
CA ALA A 26 21.49 -0.50 -12.82
C ALA A 26 20.88 0.83 -12.38
N VAL A 27 19.57 1.02 -12.61
CA VAL A 27 18.86 2.25 -12.23
C VAL A 27 18.85 2.44 -10.72
N SER A 28 18.50 1.42 -9.95
CA SER A 28 18.38 1.52 -8.49
C SER A 28 19.73 1.72 -7.81
N LEU A 29 20.78 0.99 -8.23
CA LEU A 29 22.12 1.15 -7.67
C LEU A 29 22.74 2.51 -8.05
N THR A 30 22.46 3.01 -9.25
CA THR A 30 22.89 4.36 -9.65
C THR A 30 22.19 5.41 -8.78
N ALA A 31 20.87 5.30 -8.58
CA ALA A 31 20.12 6.21 -7.72
C ALA A 31 20.64 6.21 -6.27
N VAL A 32 20.82 5.03 -5.67
CA VAL A 32 21.41 4.87 -4.34
C VAL A 32 22.79 5.52 -4.27
N SER A 33 23.64 5.26 -5.26
CA SER A 33 25.01 5.77 -5.28
C SER A 33 25.04 7.30 -5.35
N LEU A 34 24.23 7.89 -6.25
CA LEU A 34 24.15 9.34 -6.42
C LEU A 34 23.61 10.03 -5.16
N THR A 35 22.54 9.50 -4.57
CA THR A 35 21.98 10.06 -3.33
C THR A 35 22.95 9.95 -2.17
N MET A 36 23.63 8.80 -2.01
CA MET A 36 24.60 8.62 -0.92
C MET A 36 25.83 9.51 -1.09
N MET A 37 26.37 9.64 -2.31
CA MET A 37 27.48 10.56 -2.58
C MET A 37 27.12 11.99 -2.21
N ALA A 38 25.94 12.45 -2.62
CA ALA A 38 25.50 13.81 -2.32
C ALA A 38 25.25 14.06 -0.83
N ILE A 39 24.76 13.05 -0.08
CA ILE A 39 24.63 13.13 1.38
C ILE A 39 26.01 13.22 2.05
N VAL A 40 26.99 12.43 1.58
CA VAL A 40 28.35 12.43 2.13
C VAL A 40 29.09 13.74 1.85
N ASP A 41 28.90 14.32 0.67
CA ASP A 41 29.50 15.60 0.27
C ASP A 41 28.90 16.80 1.02
N GLY A 42 27.84 16.59 1.81
CA GLY A 42 27.20 17.64 2.61
C GLY A 42 26.28 18.57 1.81
N ASN A 43 25.89 18.16 0.61
CA ASN A 43 25.01 18.92 -0.28
C ASN A 43 23.51 18.74 0.03
N SER A 44 23.17 18.10 1.16
CA SER A 44 21.79 17.94 1.59
C SER A 44 21.18 19.27 2.04
N THR A 45 19.93 19.51 1.67
CA THR A 45 19.18 20.73 2.08
C THR A 45 19.12 20.88 3.60
N ILE A 46 19.07 19.75 4.32
CA ILE A 46 19.07 19.72 5.78
C ILE A 46 20.52 19.75 6.29
N GLN A 47 20.85 20.78 7.07
CA GLN A 47 22.17 20.95 7.70
C GLN A 47 22.29 20.12 8.98
N LEU A 48 22.35 18.79 8.83
CA LEU A 48 22.63 17.85 9.92
C LEU A 48 23.93 17.09 9.64
N PRO A 49 24.58 16.53 10.68
CA PRO A 49 25.72 15.64 10.45
C PRO A 49 25.33 14.45 9.56
N VAL A 50 26.21 14.09 8.62
CA VAL A 50 25.98 13.00 7.64
C VAL A 50 25.47 11.71 8.29
N TRP A 51 26.08 11.31 9.41
CA TRP A 51 25.68 10.08 10.11
C TRP A 51 24.26 10.15 10.71
N VAL A 52 23.77 11.34 11.07
CA VAL A 52 22.39 11.55 11.52
C VAL A 52 21.43 11.38 10.34
N ILE A 53 21.75 11.96 9.17
CA ILE A 53 20.92 11.85 7.96
C ILE A 53 20.82 10.39 7.53
N VAL A 54 21.95 9.68 7.45
CA VAL A 54 21.98 8.25 7.10
C VAL A 54 21.23 7.42 8.14
N GLY A 55 21.41 7.70 9.44
CA GLY A 55 20.68 7.01 10.51
C GLY A 55 19.16 7.20 10.43
N LEU A 56 18.70 8.44 10.22
CA LEU A 56 17.28 8.76 10.02
C LEU A 56 16.72 8.09 8.75
N LEU A 57 17.49 8.09 7.65
CA LEU A 57 17.10 7.44 6.42
C LEU A 57 16.84 5.94 6.62
N VAL A 58 17.75 5.24 7.31
CA VAL A 58 17.58 3.80 7.63
C VAL A 58 16.35 3.57 8.50
N VAL A 59 16.15 4.39 9.54
CA VAL A 59 14.99 4.28 10.43
C VAL A 59 13.69 4.51 9.67
N PHE A 60 13.60 5.59 8.88
CA PHE A 60 12.38 5.92 8.13
C PHE A 60 12.08 4.91 7.05
N ILE A 61 13.07 4.44 6.29
CA ILE A 61 12.88 3.35 5.31
C ILE A 61 12.39 2.07 5.99
N THR A 62 12.91 1.75 7.17
CA THR A 62 12.45 0.57 7.93
C THR A 62 10.99 0.72 8.37
N ILE A 63 10.59 1.90 8.85
CA ILE A 63 9.20 2.17 9.22
C ILE A 63 8.28 2.10 7.99
N ILE A 64 8.67 2.74 6.88
CA ILE A 64 7.95 2.67 5.60
C ILE A 64 7.80 1.20 5.17
N ALA A 65 8.87 0.40 5.30
CA ALA A 65 8.85 -1.01 4.93
C ALA A 65 7.82 -1.82 5.71
N LEU A 66 7.80 -1.66 7.02
CA LEU A 66 6.82 -2.35 7.87
C LEU A 66 5.39 -1.84 7.59
N LEU A 67 5.19 -0.54 7.38
CA LEU A 67 3.89 0.04 7.06
C LEU A 67 3.37 -0.41 5.70
N GLU A 68 4.22 -0.55 4.68
CA GLU A 68 3.77 -0.96 3.34
C GLU A 68 3.43 -2.45 3.28
N GLY A 69 4.26 -3.31 3.86
CA GLY A 69 3.94 -4.72 4.00
C GLY A 69 2.65 -4.96 4.81
N LEU A 70 2.40 -4.10 5.82
CA LEU A 70 1.21 -4.19 6.69
C LEU A 70 -0.11 -4.10 5.92
N HIS A 71 -0.17 -3.28 4.87
CA HIS A 71 -1.39 -3.10 4.07
C HIS A 71 -1.73 -4.35 3.27
N VAL A 72 -0.76 -4.91 2.55
CA VAL A 72 -1.00 -6.16 1.81
C VAL A 72 -1.34 -7.28 2.78
N THR A 73 -0.61 -7.37 3.89
CA THR A 73 -0.83 -8.40 4.92
C THR A 73 -2.25 -8.36 5.48
N ILE A 74 -2.75 -7.18 5.88
CA ILE A 74 -4.10 -7.08 6.44
C ILE A 74 -5.16 -7.41 5.39
N MET A 75 -5.03 -6.95 4.14
CA MET A 75 -6.02 -7.22 3.11
C MET A 75 -6.07 -8.69 2.72
N THR A 76 -4.91 -9.36 2.69
CA THR A 76 -4.81 -10.78 2.41
C THR A 76 -5.36 -11.65 3.56
N LEU A 77 -5.18 -11.23 4.82
CA LEU A 77 -5.63 -11.96 6.00
C LEU A 77 -6.95 -11.45 6.59
N LEU A 78 -7.62 -10.49 5.94
CA LEU A 78 -8.79 -9.81 6.50
C LEU A 78 -9.91 -10.78 6.87
N HIS A 79 -10.13 -11.76 5.99
CA HIS A 79 -11.18 -12.76 6.10
C HIS A 79 -10.64 -14.15 6.53
N ALA A 80 -9.40 -14.21 7.03
CA ALA A 80 -8.77 -15.46 7.43
C ALA A 80 -9.16 -15.85 8.88
N ASN A 81 -9.39 -17.14 9.11
CA ASN A 81 -9.77 -17.65 10.43
C ASN A 81 -8.60 -17.69 11.43
N PHE A 82 -8.78 -17.07 12.60
CA PHE A 82 -7.81 -16.99 13.69
C PHE A 82 -7.33 -18.35 14.23
N ALA A 83 -8.19 -19.37 14.23
CA ALA A 83 -7.85 -20.70 14.76
C ALA A 83 -6.75 -21.37 13.92
N ILE A 84 -6.76 -21.13 12.60
CA ILE A 84 -5.76 -21.67 11.66
C ILE A 84 -4.41 -20.96 11.84
N LEU A 85 -4.43 -19.65 12.12
CA LEU A 85 -3.23 -18.85 12.41
C LEU A 85 -2.54 -19.30 13.71
N ARG A 86 -3.33 -19.74 14.70
CA ARG A 86 -2.87 -20.14 16.04
C ARG A 86 -2.33 -21.59 16.11
N GLY A 87 -2.82 -22.49 15.25
CA GLY A 87 -2.42 -23.91 15.23
C GLY A 87 -0.97 -24.20 14.83
N SER A 88 -0.24 -23.20 14.34
CA SER A 88 1.21 -23.27 14.12
C SER A 88 1.95 -22.99 15.43
N ASN A 89 2.45 -24.04 16.11
CA ASN A 89 3.24 -23.99 17.35
C ASN A 89 4.61 -23.24 17.22
N ALA A 90 4.65 -21.99 16.73
CA ALA A 90 5.87 -21.23 16.49
C ALA A 90 5.77 -19.77 16.98
N SER A 91 6.90 -19.23 17.45
CA SER A 91 7.05 -17.91 18.08
C SER A 91 6.60 -16.66 17.28
N PRO A 92 6.49 -16.66 15.93
CA PRO A 92 5.86 -15.54 15.22
C PRO A 92 4.32 -15.57 15.28
N GLY A 93 3.71 -16.72 15.55
CA GLY A 93 2.25 -16.92 15.43
C GLY A 93 1.44 -16.16 16.48
N GLU A 94 1.90 -16.11 17.72
CA GLU A 94 1.22 -15.36 18.78
C GLU A 94 1.24 -13.85 18.52
N ARG A 95 2.40 -13.32 18.11
CA ARG A 95 2.56 -11.92 17.74
C ARG A 95 1.70 -11.57 16.52
N ALA A 96 1.71 -12.46 15.52
CA ALA A 96 0.91 -12.28 14.33
C ALA A 96 -0.58 -12.26 14.66
N CYS A 97 -1.05 -13.16 15.52
CA CYS A 97 -2.42 -13.21 16.00
C CYS A 97 -2.81 -11.92 16.75
N LEU A 98 -1.94 -11.41 17.62
CA LEU A 98 -2.19 -10.18 18.38
C LEU A 98 -2.26 -8.95 17.46
N ALA A 99 -1.32 -8.82 16.51
CA ALA A 99 -1.29 -7.73 15.55
C ALA A 99 -2.49 -7.77 14.61
N HIS A 100 -2.83 -8.96 14.12
CA HIS A 100 -4.01 -9.20 13.27
C HIS A 100 -5.29 -8.87 14.02
N ALA A 101 -5.52 -9.42 15.21
CA ALA A 101 -6.72 -9.16 16.02
C ALA A 101 -6.97 -7.67 16.22
N LYS A 102 -5.92 -6.93 16.60
CA LYS A 102 -6.02 -5.48 16.80
C LYS A 102 -6.30 -4.71 15.51
N ALA A 103 -5.69 -5.12 14.40
CA ALA A 103 -5.88 -4.45 13.12
C ALA A 103 -7.28 -4.73 12.54
N THR A 104 -7.84 -5.92 12.77
CA THR A 104 -9.16 -6.33 12.27
C THR A 104 -10.34 -5.88 13.14
N GLU A 105 -10.11 -5.34 14.35
CA GLU A 105 -11.17 -4.68 15.12
C GLU A 105 -11.79 -3.49 14.35
N SER A 106 -10.94 -2.75 13.63
CA SER A 106 -11.37 -1.62 12.81
C SER A 106 -10.46 -1.45 11.58
N PRO A 107 -10.53 -2.37 10.61
CA PRO A 107 -9.61 -2.45 9.47
C PRO A 107 -9.58 -1.14 8.68
N GLU A 108 -10.73 -0.52 8.44
CA GLU A 108 -10.83 0.76 7.73
C GLU A 108 -10.08 1.88 8.47
N ARG A 109 -10.24 1.97 9.80
CA ARG A 109 -9.59 3.01 10.62
C ARG A 109 -8.08 2.82 10.64
N PHE A 110 -7.65 1.56 10.77
CA PHE A 110 -6.24 1.19 10.65
C PHE A 110 -5.67 1.59 9.29
N LEU A 111 -6.34 1.23 8.18
CA LEU A 111 -5.91 1.53 6.82
C LEU A 111 -5.70 3.04 6.61
N LEU A 112 -6.64 3.86 7.11
CA LEU A 112 -6.55 5.31 7.07
C LEU A 112 -5.36 5.85 7.88
N GLY A 113 -5.26 5.48 9.16
CA GLY A 113 -4.20 5.95 10.04
C GLY A 113 -2.80 5.57 9.55
N ARG A 114 -2.65 4.36 9.01
CA ARG A 114 -1.43 3.87 8.36
C ARG A 114 -1.07 4.75 7.16
N GLN A 115 -2.04 5.15 6.34
CA GLN A 115 -1.77 5.95 5.14
C GLN A 115 -1.15 7.31 5.49
N LEU A 116 -1.66 7.99 6.53
CA LEU A 116 -1.07 9.27 6.95
C LEU A 116 0.36 9.10 7.48
N LEU A 117 0.62 8.03 8.23
CA LEU A 117 1.98 7.70 8.70
C LEU A 117 2.92 7.41 7.54
N LEU A 118 2.51 6.52 6.62
CA LEU A 118 3.29 6.11 5.47
C LEU A 118 3.68 7.33 4.63
N THR A 119 2.71 8.12 4.19
CA THR A 119 2.95 9.29 3.35
C THR A 119 3.78 10.35 4.08
N GLY A 120 3.55 10.54 5.39
CA GLY A 120 4.36 11.41 6.23
C GLY A 120 5.84 11.02 6.25
N PHE A 121 6.15 9.73 6.41
CA PHE A 121 7.53 9.23 6.36
C PHE A 121 8.12 9.27 4.95
N VAL A 122 7.35 8.98 3.90
CA VAL A 122 7.80 9.11 2.51
C VAL A 122 8.21 10.56 2.21
N PHE A 123 7.41 11.53 2.65
CA PHE A 123 7.72 12.95 2.47
C PHE A 123 8.92 13.38 3.33
N ALA A 124 9.04 12.85 4.56
CA ALA A 124 10.23 13.09 5.39
C ALA A 124 11.52 12.52 4.75
N VAL A 125 11.45 11.34 4.13
CA VAL A 125 12.58 10.79 3.36
C VAL A 125 12.87 11.61 2.11
N SER A 126 11.83 12.10 1.43
CA SER A 126 12.01 13.01 0.30
C SER A 126 12.86 14.21 0.71
N GLU A 127 12.52 14.89 1.83
CA GLU A 127 13.28 16.02 2.37
C GLU A 127 14.73 15.66 2.76
N LEU A 128 14.97 14.48 3.33
CA LEU A 128 16.32 14.01 3.67
C LEU A 128 17.18 13.71 2.43
N THR A 129 16.55 13.42 1.29
CA THR A 129 17.24 12.97 0.06
C THR A 129 17.32 14.06 -1.01
N VAL A 130 16.78 15.26 -0.75
CA VAL A 130 16.94 16.41 -1.64
C VAL A 130 18.37 16.93 -1.58
N ILE A 131 18.92 17.14 -2.76
CA ILE A 131 20.26 17.67 -2.95
C ILE A 131 20.12 19.09 -3.49
N GLY A 132 20.84 20.03 -2.90
CA GLY A 132 20.95 21.39 -3.41
C GLY A 132 21.60 21.38 -4.80
N SER A 133 21.12 22.23 -5.71
CA SER A 133 21.57 22.27 -7.10
C SER A 133 22.95 22.94 -7.26
N ASP A 134 24.00 22.36 -6.65
CA ASP A 134 25.37 22.76 -6.87
C ASP A 134 26.03 21.86 -7.93
N THR A 135 26.73 22.49 -8.88
CA THR A 135 27.27 21.88 -10.10
C THR A 135 28.25 20.72 -9.84
N SER A 136 28.80 20.60 -8.63
CA SER A 136 29.81 19.60 -8.26
C SER A 136 29.30 18.16 -8.21
N SER A 137 28.04 17.94 -7.79
CA SER A 137 27.42 16.59 -7.77
C SER A 137 27.16 16.07 -9.18
N CYS A 138 26.72 16.93 -10.10
CA CYS A 138 26.51 16.56 -11.50
C CYS A 138 27.82 16.18 -12.22
N ASP A 139 28.94 16.80 -11.86
CA ASP A 139 30.26 16.46 -12.40
C ASP A 139 30.75 15.08 -11.95
N CYS A 140 30.48 14.70 -10.69
CA CYS A 140 30.84 13.37 -10.19
C CYS A 140 29.97 12.28 -10.84
N ALA A 141 28.67 12.53 -11.01
CA ALA A 141 27.74 11.63 -11.72
C ALA A 141 28.15 11.40 -13.18
N LYS A 142 28.55 12.47 -13.88
CA LYS A 142 29.05 12.40 -15.26
C LYS A 142 30.36 11.62 -15.35
N ARG A 143 31.29 11.79 -14.39
CA ARG A 143 32.55 11.04 -14.35
C ARG A 143 32.38 9.58 -13.96
N ALA A 144 31.48 9.29 -13.02
CA ALA A 144 31.26 7.94 -12.49
C ALA A 144 30.39 7.06 -13.40
N PHE A 145 29.33 7.64 -14.00
CA PHE A 145 28.32 6.88 -14.73
C PHE A 145 28.15 7.30 -16.20
N GLY A 146 28.86 8.33 -16.66
CA GLY A 146 28.76 8.82 -18.05
C GLY A 146 27.40 9.46 -18.39
N LEU A 147 26.61 9.82 -17.38
CA LEU A 147 25.27 10.38 -17.57
C LEU A 147 25.33 11.82 -18.09
N PRO A 148 24.40 12.23 -18.98
CA PRO A 148 24.23 13.63 -19.36
C PRO A 148 23.91 14.50 -18.14
N VAL A 149 24.47 15.71 -18.10
CA VAL A 149 24.30 16.64 -16.96
C VAL A 149 22.82 16.97 -16.76
N GLU A 150 22.06 17.06 -17.85
CA GLU A 150 20.63 17.33 -17.83
C GLU A 150 19.86 16.22 -17.09
N VAL A 151 20.24 14.95 -17.30
CA VAL A 151 19.62 13.80 -16.63
C VAL A 151 19.96 13.79 -15.15
N CYS A 152 21.21 14.04 -14.78
CA CYS A 152 21.62 14.14 -13.38
C CYS A 152 20.88 15.28 -12.68
N SER A 153 20.87 16.47 -13.29
CA SER A 153 20.17 17.64 -12.75
C SER A 153 18.67 17.40 -12.62
N PHE A 154 18.07 16.61 -13.51
CA PHE A 154 16.66 16.24 -13.42
C PHE A 154 16.43 15.28 -12.24
N ILE A 155 17.21 14.21 -12.09
CA ILE A 155 17.09 13.25 -10.99
C ILE A 155 17.27 13.93 -9.64
N GLU A 156 18.26 14.81 -9.52
CA GLU A 156 18.56 15.56 -8.29
C GLU A 156 17.46 16.59 -7.99
N SER A 157 17.08 17.43 -8.97
CA SER A 157 16.08 18.50 -8.76
C SER A 157 14.66 17.99 -8.53
N THR A 158 14.35 16.76 -8.94
CA THR A 158 13.00 16.18 -8.75
C THR A 158 12.90 15.29 -7.52
N GLY A 159 14.02 14.98 -6.85
CA GLY A 159 14.04 14.01 -5.75
C GLY A 159 13.87 12.55 -6.21
N LEU A 160 13.92 12.29 -7.52
CA LEU A 160 13.70 10.95 -8.09
C LEU A 160 14.74 9.93 -7.62
N GLY A 161 15.95 10.37 -7.28
CA GLY A 161 16.96 9.50 -6.66
C GLY A 161 16.48 8.91 -5.34
N GLY A 162 15.98 9.77 -4.44
CA GLY A 162 15.39 9.36 -3.15
C GLY A 162 14.14 8.50 -3.34
N SER A 163 13.29 8.82 -4.31
CA SER A 163 12.09 8.05 -4.60
C SER A 163 12.40 6.62 -5.01
N LEU A 164 13.48 6.37 -5.76
CA LEU A 164 13.91 5.03 -6.15
C LEU A 164 14.46 4.22 -4.97
N ILE A 165 15.10 4.87 -3.99
CA ILE A 165 15.53 4.23 -2.74
C ILE A 165 14.30 3.77 -1.95
N VAL A 166 13.33 4.67 -1.75
CA VAL A 166 12.07 4.36 -1.06
C VAL A 166 11.30 3.26 -1.80
N LEU A 167 11.24 3.33 -3.13
CA LEU A 167 10.58 2.33 -3.96
C LEU A 167 11.20 0.94 -3.77
N ALA A 168 12.52 0.81 -3.89
CA ALA A 168 13.21 -0.47 -3.82
C ALA A 168 13.18 -1.08 -2.41
N PHE A 169 13.61 -0.33 -1.41
CA PHE A 169 13.82 -0.84 -0.05
C PHE A 169 12.61 -0.63 0.86
N GLY A 170 11.93 0.50 0.72
CA GLY A 170 10.82 0.88 1.58
C GLY A 170 9.49 0.28 1.16
N GLN A 171 9.26 0.01 -0.13
CA GLN A 171 7.91 -0.37 -0.57
C GLN A 171 7.86 -1.71 -1.32
N ILE A 172 8.56 -1.87 -2.45
CA ILE A 172 8.43 -3.09 -3.25
C ILE A 172 8.89 -4.34 -2.49
N THR A 173 10.08 -4.32 -1.91
CA THR A 173 10.65 -5.47 -1.18
C THR A 173 9.72 -5.97 -0.06
N PRO A 174 9.29 -5.13 0.90
CA PRO A 174 8.40 -5.57 1.98
C PRO A 174 7.00 -5.95 1.48
N GLN A 175 6.48 -5.27 0.45
CA GLN A 175 5.18 -5.62 -0.16
C GLN A 175 5.21 -7.02 -0.79
N LEU A 176 6.31 -7.39 -1.46
CA LEU A 176 6.53 -8.73 -2.01
C LEU A 176 6.63 -9.81 -0.91
N ILE A 177 7.37 -9.50 0.17
CA ILE A 177 7.51 -10.40 1.31
C ILE A 177 6.15 -10.62 1.97
N ALA A 178 5.39 -9.54 2.21
CA ALA A 178 4.05 -9.60 2.77
C ALA A 178 3.05 -10.34 1.86
N ALA A 179 3.10 -10.13 0.55
CA ALA A 179 2.27 -10.86 -0.41
C ALA A 179 2.57 -12.37 -0.43
N SER A 180 3.83 -12.75 -0.16
CA SER A 180 4.28 -14.14 -0.21
C SER A 180 4.15 -14.87 1.13
N HIS A 181 4.33 -14.17 2.25
CA HIS A 181 4.33 -14.72 3.61
C HIS A 181 3.63 -13.73 4.58
N PRO A 182 2.33 -13.49 4.42
CA PRO A 182 1.60 -12.51 5.23
C PRO A 182 1.63 -12.82 6.74
N VAL A 183 1.51 -14.09 7.13
CA VAL A 183 1.52 -14.49 8.56
C VAL A 183 2.88 -14.20 9.20
N TYR A 184 3.97 -14.48 8.48
CA TYR A 184 5.32 -14.13 8.92
C TYR A 184 5.49 -12.62 9.08
N HIS A 185 4.99 -11.83 8.13
CA HIS A 185 5.07 -10.38 8.18
C HIS A 185 4.40 -9.80 9.43
N PHE A 186 3.19 -10.26 9.78
CA PHE A 186 2.54 -9.82 11.03
C PHE A 186 3.30 -10.23 12.30
N GLY A 187 4.08 -11.31 12.25
CA GLY A 187 4.93 -11.76 13.36
C GLY A 187 6.21 -10.94 13.56
N LEU A 188 6.53 -10.00 12.65
CA LEU A 188 7.77 -9.22 12.72
C LEU A 188 7.80 -8.26 13.92
N PRO A 189 9.00 -7.96 14.45
CA PRO A 189 9.18 -6.95 15.47
C PRO A 189 8.76 -5.56 15.01
N GLY A 190 8.01 -4.83 15.86
CA GLY A 190 7.53 -3.48 15.60
C GLY A 190 6.15 -3.40 14.94
N VAL A 191 5.63 -4.51 14.40
CA VAL A 191 4.36 -4.48 13.66
C VAL A 191 3.17 -4.19 14.55
N TYR A 192 3.08 -4.79 15.74
CA TYR A 192 2.01 -4.50 16.70
C TYR A 192 2.02 -3.03 17.16
N GLU A 193 3.22 -2.50 17.39
CA GLU A 193 3.44 -1.11 17.79
C GLU A 193 3.03 -0.15 16.66
N LEU A 194 3.34 -0.47 15.41
CA LEU A 194 2.92 0.31 14.24
C LEU A 194 1.41 0.24 13.99
N VAL A 195 0.77 -0.92 14.21
CA VAL A 195 -0.70 -1.03 14.19
C VAL A 195 -1.33 -0.11 15.25
N SER A 196 -0.75 -0.12 16.45
CA SER A 196 -1.19 0.76 17.54
C SER A 196 -1.00 2.25 17.20
N LEU A 197 0.13 2.60 16.59
CA LEU A 197 0.44 3.95 16.17
C LEU A 197 -0.51 4.42 15.05
N ALA A 198 -0.81 3.57 14.07
CA ALA A 198 -1.76 3.86 13.01
C ALA A 198 -3.15 4.16 13.57
N LEU A 199 -3.65 3.33 14.49
CA LEU A 199 -4.93 3.57 15.16
C LEU A 199 -4.92 4.86 16.00
N MET A 200 -3.81 5.16 16.69
CA MET A 200 -3.64 6.43 17.41
C MET A 200 -3.68 7.63 16.48
N VAL A 201 -3.07 7.52 15.29
CA VAL A 201 -3.09 8.57 14.28
C VAL A 201 -4.49 8.80 13.71
N GLU A 202 -5.25 7.74 13.43
CA GLU A 202 -6.67 7.88 13.06
C GLU A 202 -7.48 8.59 14.16
N TYR A 203 -7.20 8.24 15.43
CA TYR A 203 -7.85 8.83 16.59
C TYR A 203 -7.59 10.34 16.75
N THR A 204 -6.55 10.91 16.12
CA THR A 204 -6.32 12.37 16.15
C THR A 204 -7.41 13.17 15.44
N GLY A 205 -8.18 12.56 14.54
CA GLY A 205 -9.23 13.23 13.79
C GLY A 205 -8.81 13.84 12.45
N VAL A 206 -7.51 13.86 12.12
CA VAL A 206 -7.00 14.51 10.89
C VAL A 206 -7.64 13.93 9.61
N LEU A 207 -7.97 12.63 9.63
CA LEU A 207 -8.52 11.90 8.49
C LEU A 207 -10.06 11.82 8.47
N HIS A 208 -10.75 12.43 9.45
CA HIS A 208 -12.22 12.37 9.52
C HIS A 208 -12.91 13.00 8.30
N LEU A 209 -12.24 13.91 7.59
CA LEU A 209 -12.78 14.48 6.35
C LEU A 209 -12.95 13.41 5.24
N SER A 210 -12.09 12.39 5.20
CA SER A 210 -12.22 11.28 4.23
C SER A 210 -13.46 10.43 4.50
N TRP A 211 -13.88 10.29 5.76
CA TRP A 211 -15.14 9.63 6.10
C TRP A 211 -16.35 10.39 5.56
N SER A 212 -16.39 11.71 5.76
CA SER A 212 -17.42 12.56 5.17
C SER A 212 -17.48 12.43 3.65
N GLY A 213 -16.32 12.38 2.99
CA GLY A 213 -16.22 12.15 1.55
C GLY A 213 -16.77 10.79 1.13
N ALA A 214 -16.49 9.72 1.89
CA ALA A 214 -17.00 8.38 1.59
C ALA A 214 -18.52 8.27 1.80
N TYR A 215 -19.06 8.90 2.85
CA TYR A 215 -20.51 8.99 3.05
C TYR A 215 -21.18 9.78 1.92
N PHE A 216 -20.56 10.87 1.47
CA PHE A 216 -21.05 11.62 0.31
C PHE A 216 -21.02 10.77 -0.96
N ALA A 217 -19.94 10.03 -1.21
CA ALA A 217 -19.84 9.12 -2.36
C ALA A 217 -20.92 8.02 -2.30
N ARG A 218 -21.14 7.41 -1.13
CA ARG A 218 -22.22 6.44 -0.91
C ARG A 218 -23.59 7.02 -1.27
N TRP A 219 -23.89 8.22 -0.78
CA TRP A 219 -25.16 8.90 -1.07
C TRP A 219 -25.30 9.26 -2.56
N TYR A 220 -24.25 9.81 -3.17
CA TYR A 220 -24.27 10.29 -4.55
C TYR A 220 -24.36 9.14 -5.56
N PHE A 221 -23.59 8.08 -5.37
CA PHE A 221 -23.55 6.92 -6.25
C PHE A 221 -24.51 5.80 -5.84
N LYS A 222 -25.28 5.98 -4.75
CA LYS A 222 -26.22 4.99 -4.18
C LYS A 222 -25.54 3.63 -3.93
N LEU A 223 -24.37 3.66 -3.30
CA LEU A 223 -23.60 2.47 -2.99
C LEU A 223 -24.17 1.72 -1.78
N ASN A 224 -23.91 0.42 -1.74
CA ASN A 224 -24.22 -0.41 -0.58
C ASN A 224 -23.30 -0.07 0.60
N GLU A 225 -23.72 -0.47 1.80
CA GLU A 225 -22.93 -0.29 3.02
C GLU A 225 -21.60 -1.04 2.92
N HIS A 226 -21.66 -2.35 2.64
CA HIS A 226 -20.52 -3.21 2.36
C HIS A 226 -20.90 -4.16 1.21
N GLU A 227 -20.03 -4.32 0.21
CA GLU A 227 -20.13 -5.41 -0.75
C GLU A 227 -19.58 -6.71 -0.13
N THR A 228 -20.01 -7.86 -0.62
CA THR A 228 -19.66 -9.19 -0.08
C THR A 228 -18.15 -9.43 0.06
N PHE A 229 -17.35 -8.87 -0.85
CA PHE A 229 -15.88 -9.01 -0.85
C PHE A 229 -15.15 -7.78 -0.29
N GLY A 230 -15.90 -6.75 0.13
CA GLY A 230 -15.35 -5.56 0.76
C GLY A 230 -14.99 -5.78 2.22
N VAL A 231 -14.32 -4.80 2.82
CA VAL A 231 -14.07 -4.73 4.26
C VAL A 231 -15.40 -4.66 5.00
N GLY A 232 -15.65 -5.63 5.88
CA GLY A 232 -16.94 -5.81 6.56
C GLY A 232 -17.92 -6.73 5.82
N GLY A 233 -17.51 -7.38 4.73
CA GLY A 233 -18.29 -8.39 4.03
C GLY A 233 -18.33 -9.74 4.77
N HIS A 234 -19.32 -10.57 4.44
CA HIS A 234 -19.60 -11.85 5.11
C HIS A 234 -18.88 -13.07 4.50
N ALA A 235 -17.81 -12.84 3.73
CA ALA A 235 -17.03 -13.92 3.13
C ALA A 235 -15.92 -14.38 4.08
N GLU A 236 -15.85 -15.68 4.39
CA GLU A 236 -14.75 -16.28 5.14
C GLU A 236 -13.80 -17.01 4.17
N VAL A 237 -12.49 -16.81 4.33
CA VAL A 237 -11.46 -17.41 3.47
C VAL A 237 -10.69 -18.48 4.25
N GLN A 238 -10.76 -19.72 3.77
CA GLN A 238 -10.07 -20.88 4.34
C GLN A 238 -9.04 -21.44 3.34
N PRO A 239 -7.87 -21.92 3.78
CA PRO A 239 -6.89 -22.51 2.89
C PRO A 239 -7.40 -23.84 2.32
N LEU A 240 -7.13 -24.10 1.03
CA LEU A 240 -7.31 -25.43 0.44
C LEU A 240 -6.22 -26.36 0.99
N LEU A 241 -6.47 -27.03 2.12
CA LEU A 241 -5.62 -28.11 2.58
C LEU A 241 -5.74 -29.28 1.60
N GLN A 242 -4.65 -29.62 0.91
CA GLN A 242 -4.58 -30.89 0.19
C GLN A 242 -4.69 -32.03 1.20
N ASP A 243 -5.69 -32.89 1.00
CA ASP A 243 -5.91 -34.15 1.71
C ASP A 243 -4.59 -34.92 1.88
N THR A 244 -3.92 -34.70 3.00
CA THR A 244 -2.93 -35.65 3.47
C THR A 244 -3.69 -36.56 4.40
N ARG A 245 -3.95 -37.79 3.94
CA ARG A 245 -4.41 -38.88 4.80
C ARG A 245 -3.62 -38.85 6.11
N GLN A 246 -4.27 -38.40 7.18
CA GLN A 246 -3.97 -38.83 8.53
C GLN A 246 -5.24 -39.43 9.10
N ASP A 247 -5.32 -40.74 8.92
CA ASP A 247 -6.08 -41.62 9.78
C ASP A 247 -5.76 -41.31 11.25
N ALA A 248 -6.82 -41.23 12.06
CA ALA A 248 -6.83 -41.50 13.49
C ALA A 248 -6.02 -40.56 14.43
N ARG A 249 -6.64 -39.44 14.80
CA ARG A 249 -6.95 -39.13 16.22
C ARG A 249 -7.95 -37.97 16.27
N GLN A 250 -9.19 -38.35 16.04
CA GLN A 250 -10.36 -37.59 16.43
C GLN A 250 -10.65 -38.06 17.87
N ASP A 251 -9.96 -37.47 18.83
CA ASP A 251 -10.26 -37.45 20.27
C ASP A 251 -9.21 -36.53 20.92
N ASP A 252 -9.65 -35.61 21.77
CA ASP A 252 -8.86 -34.59 22.49
C ASP A 252 -8.48 -33.30 21.73
N VAL A 253 -9.46 -32.60 21.15
CA VAL A 253 -9.47 -31.13 21.21
C VAL A 253 -10.66 -30.74 22.06
N VAL A 254 -10.34 -30.43 23.31
CA VAL A 254 -11.22 -29.78 24.29
C VAL A 254 -12.07 -28.74 23.57
N GLY A 255 -13.39 -28.91 23.66
CA GLY A 255 -14.34 -27.87 23.28
C GLY A 255 -14.02 -26.63 24.09
N VAL A 256 -13.28 -25.71 23.47
CA VAL A 256 -13.17 -24.34 23.97
C VAL A 256 -14.46 -23.69 23.52
N GLU A 257 -15.32 -23.40 24.50
CA GLU A 257 -16.58 -22.71 24.36
C GLU A 257 -16.40 -21.42 23.55
N HIS A 258 -16.71 -21.50 22.25
CA HIS A 258 -16.72 -20.34 21.36
C HIS A 258 -17.88 -19.38 21.66
N GLY A 259 -18.84 -19.79 22.50
CA GLY A 259 -19.97 -18.94 22.91
C GLY A 259 -19.63 -17.90 23.97
N GLU A 260 -18.76 -18.20 24.95
CA GLU A 260 -18.64 -17.33 26.12
C GLU A 260 -17.70 -16.13 25.92
N LEU A 261 -16.72 -16.19 25.01
CA LEU A 261 -15.83 -15.04 24.77
C LEU A 261 -16.44 -14.01 23.81
N GLU A 262 -17.22 -14.45 22.83
CA GLU A 262 -17.95 -13.56 21.92
C GLU A 262 -19.16 -12.91 22.61
N ASP A 263 -19.90 -13.64 23.44
CA ASP A 263 -21.03 -13.07 24.19
C ASP A 263 -20.59 -12.06 25.25
N ASN A 264 -19.46 -12.30 25.93
CA ASN A 264 -18.93 -11.35 26.91
C ASN A 264 -18.28 -10.10 26.27
N LEU A 265 -17.78 -10.20 25.02
CA LEU A 265 -17.25 -9.05 24.27
C LEU A 265 -18.38 -8.23 23.59
N HIS A 266 -19.45 -8.90 23.15
CA HIS A 266 -20.66 -8.25 22.64
C HIS A 266 -21.56 -7.66 23.75
N GLN A 267 -21.61 -8.25 24.95
CA GLN A 267 -22.29 -7.63 26.10
C GLN A 267 -21.50 -6.47 26.71
N ALA A 268 -20.18 -6.42 26.56
CA ALA A 268 -19.39 -5.25 26.97
C ALA A 268 -19.56 -4.04 26.01
N THR A 269 -19.99 -4.27 24.77
CA THR A 269 -20.12 -3.23 23.73
C THR A 269 -21.56 -2.78 23.46
N THR A 270 -22.57 -3.50 23.97
CA THR A 270 -23.99 -3.14 23.82
C THR A 270 -24.61 -2.40 25.01
N GLY A 271 -23.76 -1.92 25.94
CA GLY A 271 -24.11 -0.88 26.90
C GLY A 271 -24.31 0.48 26.23
N SER A 272 -25.40 0.61 25.47
CA SER A 272 -25.89 1.84 24.83
C SER A 272 -26.31 2.87 25.88
N GLY A 273 -25.33 3.48 26.53
CA GLY A 273 -25.40 4.85 27.01
C GLY A 273 -24.55 5.71 26.09
N ARG A 274 -25.14 6.27 25.03
CA ARG A 274 -24.48 7.33 24.24
C ARG A 274 -24.23 8.51 25.18
N SER A 275 -23.09 8.52 25.85
CA SER A 275 -22.69 9.65 26.68
C SER A 275 -22.52 10.85 25.75
N SER A 276 -23.12 11.99 26.14
CA SER A 276 -22.96 13.27 25.44
C SER A 276 -21.49 13.59 25.17
N LEU A 277 -20.60 13.13 26.05
CA LEU A 277 -19.15 13.27 25.96
C LEU A 277 -18.54 12.55 24.73
N GLY A 278 -19.03 11.36 24.37
CA GLY A 278 -18.57 10.64 23.18
C GLY A 278 -19.01 11.28 21.86
N LEU A 279 -20.13 12.02 21.85
CA LEU A 279 -20.55 12.83 20.70
C LEU A 279 -19.68 14.08 20.57
N VAL A 280 -19.46 14.80 21.67
CA VAL A 280 -18.59 16.00 21.71
C VAL A 280 -17.19 15.66 21.22
N PHE A 281 -16.63 14.54 21.67
CA PHE A 281 -15.31 14.08 21.25
C PHE A 281 -15.24 13.83 19.73
N ARG A 282 -16.20 13.10 19.16
CA ARG A 282 -16.28 12.86 17.71
C ARG A 282 -16.42 14.15 16.92
N THR A 283 -17.30 15.06 17.35
CA THR A 283 -17.44 16.37 16.71
C THR A 283 -16.14 17.16 16.77
N GLY A 284 -15.40 17.09 17.88
CA GLY A 284 -14.07 17.68 18.01
C GLY A 284 -13.07 17.15 16.98
N GLN A 285 -13.04 15.83 16.74
CA GLN A 285 -12.19 15.22 15.72
C GLN A 285 -12.51 15.74 14.31
N TYR A 286 -13.79 15.89 13.96
CA TYR A 286 -14.19 16.48 12.68
C TYR A 286 -13.72 17.93 12.53
N VAL A 287 -13.83 18.73 13.61
CA VAL A 287 -13.34 20.11 13.61
C VAL A 287 -11.83 20.16 13.38
N VAL A 288 -11.06 19.31 14.07
CA VAL A 288 -9.60 19.18 13.87
C VAL A 288 -9.30 18.81 12.43
N GLY A 289 -9.96 17.78 11.88
CA GLY A 289 -9.76 17.35 10.50
C GLY A 289 -10.01 18.46 9.47
N VAL A 290 -11.12 19.20 9.61
CA VAL A 290 -11.46 20.32 8.72
C VAL A 290 -10.45 21.46 8.84
N LEU A 291 -10.02 21.81 10.06
CA LEU A 291 -9.05 22.89 10.27
C LEU A 291 -7.66 22.53 9.72
N VAL A 292 -7.16 21.33 10.02
CA VAL A 292 -5.85 20.87 9.55
C VAL A 292 -5.85 20.71 8.03
N PHE A 293 -6.89 20.11 7.45
CA PHE A 293 -7.04 20.02 6.00
C PHE A 293 -7.13 21.41 5.35
N GLY A 294 -7.96 22.31 5.88
CA GLY A 294 -8.12 23.66 5.35
C GLY A 294 -6.83 24.47 5.41
N ALA A 295 -6.07 24.37 6.52
CA ALA A 295 -4.76 25.00 6.66
C ALA A 295 -3.74 24.39 5.68
N SER A 296 -3.70 23.06 5.55
CA SER A 296 -2.81 22.37 4.62
C SER A 296 -3.11 22.75 3.17
N LEU A 297 -4.38 22.77 2.78
CA LEU A 297 -4.82 23.19 1.44
C LEU A 297 -4.45 24.64 1.16
N TYR A 298 -4.69 25.55 2.12
CA TYR A 298 -4.31 26.95 1.98
C TYR A 298 -2.81 27.12 1.77
N LEU A 299 -1.98 26.44 2.58
CA LEU A 299 -0.53 26.53 2.47
C LEU A 299 -0.01 25.92 1.17
N SER A 300 -0.58 24.80 0.73
CA SER A 300 -0.26 24.14 -0.55
C SER A 300 -0.59 25.06 -1.74
N LEU A 301 -1.79 25.65 -1.74
CA LEU A 301 -2.20 26.60 -2.78
C LEU A 301 -1.34 27.86 -2.75
N ARG A 302 -1.00 28.38 -1.57
CA ARG A 302 -0.11 29.54 -1.43
C ARG A 302 1.29 29.23 -2.01
N GLN A 303 1.83 28.05 -1.76
CA GLN A 303 3.11 27.62 -2.33
C GLN A 303 3.04 27.59 -3.86
N ILE A 304 1.94 27.08 -4.43
CA ILE A 304 1.75 27.01 -5.88
C ILE A 304 1.49 28.39 -6.51
N LEU A 305 0.76 29.30 -5.82
CA LEU A 305 0.27 30.59 -6.34
C LEU A 305 1.18 31.78 -6.06
N VAL A 306 1.88 31.81 -4.93
CA VAL A 306 2.83 32.88 -4.58
C VAL A 306 4.27 32.45 -4.89
N GLY A 307 4.55 31.15 -4.88
CA GLY A 307 5.90 30.60 -4.97
C GLY A 307 6.50 30.43 -3.58
N GLY A 308 6.94 29.22 -3.26
CA GLY A 308 7.73 28.92 -2.06
C GLY A 308 9.23 29.06 -2.28
N SER A 309 10.01 28.56 -1.32
CA SER A 309 11.49 28.48 -1.34
C SER A 309 12.03 27.78 -2.59
N ASP A 310 11.25 26.86 -3.17
CA ASP A 310 11.63 26.01 -4.30
C ASP A 310 10.85 26.39 -5.58
N ALA A 311 10.99 27.64 -6.03
CA ALA A 311 10.32 28.17 -7.23
C ALA A 311 10.84 27.59 -8.56
N SER A 312 11.54 26.46 -8.53
CA SER A 312 12.12 25.77 -9.69
C SER A 312 11.03 25.38 -10.71
N TRP A 313 9.93 24.76 -10.26
CA TRP A 313 8.82 24.34 -11.13
C TRP A 313 8.06 25.51 -11.76
N ARG A 314 7.78 26.56 -10.98
CA ARG A 314 7.16 27.78 -11.49
C ARG A 314 7.98 28.41 -12.61
N ARG A 315 9.31 28.45 -12.45
CA ARG A 315 10.22 28.95 -13.49
C ARG A 315 10.17 28.09 -14.75
N ARG A 316 10.13 26.75 -14.62
CA ARG A 316 10.03 25.83 -15.76
C ARG A 316 8.73 26.01 -16.57
N VAL A 317 7.60 26.29 -15.92
CA VAL A 317 6.32 26.54 -16.62
C VAL A 317 6.10 28.00 -17.01
N GLY A 318 7.13 28.85 -16.94
CA GLY A 318 7.05 30.26 -17.35
C GLY A 318 6.12 31.12 -16.50
N GLY A 319 5.92 30.79 -15.21
CA GLY A 319 5.08 31.55 -14.29
C GLY A 319 3.58 31.24 -14.34
N HIS A 320 3.14 30.35 -15.23
CA HIS A 320 1.73 29.96 -15.38
C HIS A 320 1.26 29.03 -14.24
N SER A 321 0.91 29.62 -13.10
CA SER A 321 0.53 28.87 -11.88
C SER A 321 -0.71 27.99 -12.07
N TYR A 322 -1.60 28.31 -13.01
CA TYR A 322 -2.77 27.46 -13.33
C TYR A 322 -2.38 26.10 -13.91
N LEU A 323 -1.27 26.01 -14.67
CA LEU A 323 -0.78 24.73 -15.19
C LEU A 323 -0.33 23.80 -14.06
N LEU A 324 0.27 24.35 -13.00
CA LEU A 324 0.67 23.58 -11.82
C LEU A 324 -0.54 23.08 -11.03
N ILE A 325 -1.61 23.88 -10.95
CA ILE A 325 -2.87 23.46 -10.31
C ILE A 325 -3.52 22.33 -11.12
N VAL A 326 -3.60 22.46 -12.44
CA VAL A 326 -4.13 21.40 -13.31
C VAL A 326 -3.29 20.13 -13.17
N ALA A 327 -1.96 20.25 -13.19
CA ALA A 327 -1.05 19.12 -12.99
C ALA A 327 -1.27 18.46 -11.62
N LEU A 328 -1.41 19.25 -10.55
CA LEU A 328 -1.71 18.73 -9.21
C LEU A 328 -3.04 17.95 -9.21
N LEU A 329 -4.11 18.50 -9.78
CA LEU A 329 -5.41 17.83 -9.84
C LEU A 329 -5.34 16.50 -10.61
N VAL A 330 -4.59 16.46 -11.71
CA VAL A 330 -4.35 15.23 -12.47
C VAL A 330 -3.57 14.21 -11.64
N LEU A 331 -2.48 14.62 -10.96
CA LEU A 331 -1.69 13.74 -10.09
C LEU A 331 -2.53 13.19 -8.94
N LEU A 332 -3.31 14.05 -8.26
CA LEU A 332 -4.22 13.69 -7.19
C LEU A 332 -5.29 12.68 -7.66
N TYR A 333 -5.85 12.87 -8.85
CA TYR A 333 -6.80 11.94 -9.43
C TYR A 333 -6.16 10.57 -9.72
N LEU A 334 -5.00 10.56 -10.40
CA LEU A 334 -4.30 9.33 -10.78
C LEU A 334 -3.87 8.53 -9.55
N MET A 335 -3.35 9.19 -8.52
CA MET A 335 -3.03 8.54 -7.24
C MET A 335 -4.27 7.94 -6.59
N GLY A 336 -5.40 8.65 -6.61
CA GLY A 336 -6.68 8.13 -6.12
C GLY A 336 -7.10 6.84 -6.79
N VAL A 337 -7.06 6.82 -8.12
CA VAL A 337 -7.41 5.62 -8.87
C VAL A 337 -6.42 4.48 -8.59
N LEU A 338 -5.11 4.75 -8.50
CA LEU A 338 -4.08 3.76 -8.16
C LEU A 338 -4.29 3.13 -6.78
N GLU A 339 -4.55 3.95 -5.75
CA GLU A 339 -4.71 3.47 -4.37
C GLU A 339 -5.99 2.68 -4.18
N GLY A 340 -7.12 3.17 -4.69
CA GLY A 340 -8.36 2.40 -4.67
C GLY A 340 -8.23 1.10 -5.48
N MET A 341 -7.59 1.14 -6.66
CA MET A 341 -7.48 -0.04 -7.51
C MET A 341 -6.68 -1.16 -6.83
N MET A 342 -5.67 -0.84 -6.03
CA MET A 342 -4.97 -1.86 -5.26
C MET A 342 -5.91 -2.66 -4.37
N LEU A 343 -6.76 -1.98 -3.59
CA LEU A 343 -7.68 -2.65 -2.68
C LEU A 343 -8.72 -3.46 -3.45
N ALA A 344 -9.26 -2.91 -4.53
CA ALA A 344 -10.18 -3.63 -5.41
C ALA A 344 -9.55 -4.92 -5.94
N VAL A 345 -8.31 -4.85 -6.43
CA VAL A 345 -7.59 -6.04 -6.95
C VAL A 345 -7.38 -7.08 -5.86
N LEU A 346 -6.92 -6.69 -4.66
CA LEU A 346 -6.68 -7.64 -3.56
C LEU A 346 -7.98 -8.27 -3.03
N ALA A 347 -9.06 -7.50 -2.99
CA ALA A 347 -10.38 -8.00 -2.60
C ALA A 347 -10.95 -8.98 -3.63
N LEU A 348 -10.81 -8.68 -4.92
CA LEU A 348 -11.39 -9.47 -6.00
C LEU A 348 -10.55 -10.70 -6.37
N GLU A 349 -9.23 -10.69 -6.12
CA GLU A 349 -8.35 -11.84 -6.39
C GLU A 349 -8.90 -13.15 -5.78
N LYS A 350 -9.37 -13.10 -4.53
CA LYS A 350 -9.87 -14.28 -3.81
C LYS A 350 -11.33 -14.60 -4.09
N ALA A 351 -12.04 -13.76 -4.83
CA ALA A 351 -13.46 -13.93 -5.06
C ALA A 351 -13.72 -15.02 -6.14
N PRO A 352 -14.69 -15.93 -5.92
CA PRO A 352 -14.95 -17.00 -6.88
C PRO A 352 -15.58 -16.44 -8.16
N ALA A 353 -15.17 -16.98 -9.31
CA ALA A 353 -15.63 -16.52 -10.63
C ALA A 353 -17.16 -16.57 -10.81
N ALA A 354 -17.85 -17.47 -10.10
CA ALA A 354 -19.31 -17.61 -10.14
C ALA A 354 -20.04 -16.34 -9.62
N ALA A 355 -19.42 -15.59 -8.69
CA ALA A 355 -20.01 -14.40 -8.09
C ALA A 355 -20.17 -13.23 -9.08
N PHE A 356 -19.50 -13.28 -10.24
CA PHE A 356 -19.46 -12.18 -11.21
C PHE A 356 -20.31 -12.39 -12.46
N THR A 357 -21.09 -13.47 -12.51
CA THR A 357 -21.86 -13.86 -13.71
C THR A 357 -22.91 -12.82 -14.13
N ALA A 358 -23.39 -11.99 -13.21
CA ALA A 358 -24.34 -10.90 -13.46
C ALA A 358 -23.71 -9.48 -13.41
N THR A 359 -22.39 -9.36 -13.22
CA THR A 359 -21.70 -8.07 -13.02
C THR A 359 -21.26 -7.44 -14.35
N ALA A 360 -20.91 -6.16 -14.31
CA ALA A 360 -20.42 -5.40 -15.47
C ALA A 360 -19.25 -6.11 -16.20
N PRO A 361 -19.17 -6.00 -17.54
CA PRO A 361 -18.17 -6.72 -18.35
C PRO A 361 -16.73 -6.35 -18.01
N CYS A 362 -16.49 -5.12 -17.52
CA CYS A 362 -15.18 -4.69 -17.04
C CYS A 362 -14.71 -5.49 -15.82
N VAL A 363 -15.60 -5.80 -14.88
CA VAL A 363 -15.29 -6.59 -13.68
C VAL A 363 -14.96 -8.03 -14.07
N VAL A 364 -15.76 -8.63 -14.96
CA VAL A 364 -15.50 -9.99 -15.45
C VAL A 364 -14.17 -10.07 -16.23
N ALA A 365 -13.87 -9.06 -17.04
CA ALA A 365 -12.62 -8.99 -17.79
C ALA A 365 -11.39 -8.86 -16.88
N LEU A 366 -11.49 -8.03 -15.83
CA LEU A 366 -10.46 -7.92 -14.80
C LEU A 366 -10.32 -9.24 -14.05
N GLN A 367 -11.42 -9.83 -13.58
CA GLN A 367 -11.37 -11.04 -12.77
C GLN A 367 -10.70 -12.21 -13.49
N LYS A 368 -10.96 -12.37 -14.79
CA LYS A 368 -10.28 -13.39 -15.61
C LYS A 368 -8.75 -13.24 -15.59
N GLN A 369 -8.24 -12.02 -15.45
CA GLN A 369 -6.80 -11.74 -15.36
C GLN A 369 -6.28 -11.95 -13.92
N LEU A 370 -7.11 -11.66 -12.90
CA LEU A 370 -6.72 -11.80 -11.49
C LEU A 370 -6.61 -13.26 -11.03
N VAL A 371 -7.20 -14.22 -11.76
CA VAL A 371 -7.02 -15.66 -11.49
C VAL A 371 -5.53 -16.06 -11.53
N ASP A 372 -4.73 -15.38 -12.35
CA ASP A 372 -3.28 -15.54 -12.32
C ASP A 372 -2.68 -14.64 -11.24
N GLY A 373 -2.29 -15.25 -10.12
CA GLY A 373 -1.66 -14.56 -9.01
C GLY A 373 -0.35 -13.84 -9.37
N ASP A 374 0.35 -14.26 -10.44
CA ASP A 374 1.54 -13.53 -10.92
C ASP A 374 1.15 -12.16 -11.49
N VAL A 375 -0.01 -12.07 -12.17
CA VAL A 375 -0.53 -10.79 -12.67
C VAL A 375 -0.83 -9.84 -11.52
N VAL A 376 -1.42 -10.33 -10.43
CA VAL A 376 -1.69 -9.52 -9.22
C VAL A 376 -0.39 -8.99 -8.63
N ARG A 377 0.61 -9.86 -8.44
CA ARG A 377 1.91 -9.45 -7.93
C ARG A 377 2.53 -8.40 -8.85
N ARG A 378 2.61 -8.64 -10.15
CA ARG A 378 3.19 -7.70 -11.12
C ARG A 378 2.47 -6.35 -11.12
N PHE A 379 1.14 -6.34 -11.04
CA PHE A 379 0.35 -5.13 -10.87
C PHE A 379 0.73 -4.38 -9.58
N LEU A 380 0.84 -5.08 -8.45
CA LEU A 380 1.21 -4.51 -7.16
C LEU A 380 2.57 -3.79 -7.19
N LEU A 381 3.56 -4.29 -7.94
CA LEU A 381 4.85 -3.61 -8.11
C LEU A 381 4.75 -2.41 -9.05
N GLY A 382 4.13 -2.62 -10.21
CA GLY A 382 4.03 -1.58 -11.23
C GLY A 382 3.27 -0.35 -10.74
N ARG A 383 2.16 -0.57 -10.02
CA ARG A 383 1.38 0.51 -9.40
C ARG A 383 2.20 1.25 -8.34
N GLN A 384 3.01 0.53 -7.55
CA GLN A 384 3.84 1.14 -6.52
C GLN A 384 4.90 2.07 -7.14
N CYS A 385 5.52 1.68 -8.24
CA CYS A 385 6.44 2.57 -8.97
C CYS A 385 5.77 3.88 -9.39
N MET A 386 4.51 3.82 -9.85
CA MET A 386 3.77 5.02 -10.24
C MET A 386 3.42 5.89 -9.03
N VAL A 387 2.87 5.29 -7.96
CA VAL A 387 2.47 6.01 -6.74
C VAL A 387 3.66 6.76 -6.15
N VAL A 388 4.82 6.14 -6.06
CA VAL A 388 6.00 6.74 -5.41
C VAL A 388 6.55 7.91 -6.20
N VAL A 389 6.60 7.80 -7.53
CA VAL A 389 6.99 8.93 -8.37
C VAL A 389 5.97 10.06 -8.24
N MET A 390 4.67 9.75 -8.21
CA MET A 390 3.63 10.76 -8.02
C MET A 390 3.69 11.42 -6.63
N ASP A 391 3.94 10.67 -5.56
CA ASP A 391 4.09 11.20 -4.20
C ASP A 391 5.21 12.23 -4.13
N PHE A 392 6.39 11.92 -4.69
CA PHE A 392 7.51 12.87 -4.74
C PHE A 392 7.19 14.08 -5.61
N LEU A 393 6.57 13.90 -6.78
CA LEU A 393 6.18 15.02 -7.63
C LEU A 393 5.16 15.94 -6.94
N VAL A 394 4.20 15.39 -6.22
CA VAL A 394 3.21 16.19 -5.48
C VAL A 394 3.83 16.85 -4.26
N GLU A 395 4.74 16.18 -3.55
CA GLU A 395 5.53 16.77 -2.47
C GLU A 395 6.32 17.98 -2.99
N ARG A 396 6.96 17.90 -4.16
CA ARG A 396 7.62 19.07 -4.78
C ARG A 396 6.66 20.23 -5.09
N LEU A 397 5.41 19.93 -5.45
CA LEU A 397 4.41 20.96 -5.77
C LEU A 397 3.78 21.59 -4.52
N THR A 398 3.57 20.80 -3.47
CA THR A 398 2.74 21.17 -2.32
C THR A 398 3.50 21.32 -1.01
N GLY A 399 4.76 20.85 -0.97
CA GLY A 399 5.60 20.74 0.21
C GLY A 399 5.15 19.63 1.18
N VAL A 400 5.91 19.45 2.26
CA VAL A 400 5.61 18.45 3.31
C VAL A 400 4.18 18.58 3.86
N ILE A 401 3.70 19.81 4.01
CA ILE A 401 2.36 20.10 4.54
C ILE A 401 1.27 19.57 3.60
N GLY A 402 1.52 19.51 2.29
CA GLY A 402 0.62 18.96 1.29
C GLY A 402 0.32 17.47 1.47
N ALA A 403 1.12 16.74 2.26
CA ALA A 403 0.87 15.34 2.61
C ALA A 403 -0.57 15.14 3.12
N VAL A 404 -1.09 16.04 3.95
CA VAL A 404 -2.46 15.93 4.48
C VAL A 404 -3.49 16.01 3.36
N VAL A 405 -3.33 16.93 2.41
CA VAL A 405 -4.25 17.07 1.27
C VAL A 405 -4.22 15.82 0.41
N VAL A 406 -3.02 15.34 0.08
CA VAL A 406 -2.81 14.12 -0.71
C VAL A 406 -3.46 12.92 -0.03
N VAL A 407 -3.14 12.71 1.25
CA VAL A 407 -3.68 11.58 2.01
C VAL A 407 -5.19 11.67 2.05
N VAL A 408 -5.78 12.80 2.46
CA VAL A 408 -7.23 12.91 2.65
C VAL A 408 -8.02 12.72 1.35
N VAL A 409 -7.59 13.36 0.26
CA VAL A 409 -8.34 13.42 -1.00
C VAL A 409 -8.00 12.25 -1.93
N SER A 410 -6.73 11.89 -2.02
CA SER A 410 -6.21 11.01 -3.07
C SER A 410 -5.78 9.64 -2.58
N GLN A 411 -5.69 9.40 -1.27
CA GLN A 411 -5.27 8.08 -0.79
C GLN A 411 -6.38 7.50 0.10
N ALA A 412 -6.64 8.12 1.25
CA ALA A 412 -7.62 7.74 2.24
C ALA A 412 -9.06 7.62 1.69
N LEU A 413 -9.56 8.65 0.99
CA LEU A 413 -10.94 8.64 0.49
C LEU A 413 -11.16 7.54 -0.58
N PRO A 414 -10.36 7.47 -1.66
CA PRO A 414 -10.40 6.37 -2.63
C PRO A 414 -10.27 4.99 -2.00
N GLN A 415 -9.33 4.82 -1.07
CA GLN A 415 -9.11 3.58 -0.33
C GLN A 415 -10.36 3.19 0.45
N LEU A 416 -11.01 4.12 1.15
CA LEU A 416 -12.21 3.86 1.93
C LEU A 416 -13.38 3.44 1.04
N ILE A 417 -13.60 4.13 -0.09
CA ILE A 417 -14.66 3.77 -1.05
C ILE A 417 -14.40 2.38 -1.64
N SER A 418 -13.19 2.13 -2.13
CA SER A 418 -12.83 0.86 -2.75
C SER A 418 -12.80 -0.30 -1.76
N SER A 419 -12.48 -0.03 -0.49
CA SER A 419 -12.46 -1.07 0.53
C SER A 419 -13.86 -1.63 0.78
N ARG A 420 -14.90 -0.78 0.74
CA ARG A 420 -16.29 -1.20 0.93
C ARG A 420 -16.95 -1.69 -0.34
N ASN A 421 -16.65 -1.07 -1.47
CA ASN A 421 -17.29 -1.33 -2.76
C ASN A 421 -16.23 -1.58 -3.85
N PRO A 422 -15.47 -2.69 -3.79
CA PRO A 422 -14.45 -3.02 -4.78
C PRO A 422 -15.01 -3.19 -6.20
N LEU A 423 -16.22 -3.72 -6.38
CA LEU A 423 -16.84 -3.90 -7.69
C LEU A 423 -17.17 -2.56 -8.34
N PHE A 424 -17.77 -1.65 -7.57
CA PHE A 424 -17.99 -0.28 -8.02
C PHE A 424 -16.68 0.39 -8.45
N TRP A 425 -15.60 0.23 -7.69
CA TRP A 425 -14.32 0.88 -7.99
C TRP A 425 -13.74 0.49 -9.35
N VAL A 426 -13.89 -0.78 -9.75
CA VAL A 426 -13.46 -1.28 -11.06
C VAL A 426 -14.23 -0.62 -12.21
N THR A 427 -15.45 -0.14 -11.97
CA THR A 427 -16.25 0.58 -12.96
C THR A 427 -15.90 2.06 -13.09
N VAL A 428 -15.12 2.63 -12.15
CA VAL A 428 -14.70 4.03 -12.19
C VAL A 428 -13.85 4.29 -13.45
N PRO A 429 -14.08 5.41 -14.18
CA PRO A 429 -13.32 5.72 -15.37
C PRO A 429 -11.81 5.77 -15.13
N GLY A 430 -11.05 5.10 -15.99
CA GLY A 430 -9.59 5.08 -15.91
C GLY A 430 -9.01 3.96 -15.03
N THR A 431 -9.80 3.27 -14.22
CA THR A 431 -9.32 2.17 -13.35
C THR A 431 -8.65 1.04 -14.14
N LEU A 432 -9.29 0.54 -15.22
CA LEU A 432 -8.70 -0.49 -16.08
C LEU A 432 -7.48 0.01 -16.86
N TRP A 433 -7.48 1.28 -17.28
CA TRP A 433 -6.34 1.86 -17.98
C TRP A 433 -5.12 1.96 -17.05
N ILE A 434 -5.34 2.35 -15.80
CA ILE A 434 -4.29 2.37 -14.76
C ILE A 434 -3.80 0.95 -14.45
N PHE A 435 -4.69 -0.03 -14.38
CA PHE A 435 -4.29 -1.43 -14.18
C PHE A 435 -3.30 -1.90 -15.25
N HIS A 436 -3.60 -1.68 -16.53
CA HIS A 436 -2.71 -2.05 -17.62
C HIS A 436 -1.44 -1.20 -17.67
N THR A 437 -1.52 0.08 -17.32
CA THR A 437 -0.35 0.96 -17.24
C THR A 437 0.61 0.50 -16.14
N ALA A 438 0.10 0.07 -14.99
CA ALA A 438 0.93 -0.53 -13.94
C ALA A 438 1.65 -1.79 -14.43
N LEU A 439 0.96 -2.69 -15.14
CA LEU A 439 1.60 -3.86 -15.74
C LEU A 439 2.68 -3.49 -16.77
N LEU A 440 2.44 -2.44 -17.57
CA LEU A 440 3.44 -1.92 -18.51
C LEU A 440 4.67 -1.39 -17.76
N VAL A 441 4.46 -0.62 -16.69
CA VAL A 441 5.54 -0.08 -15.86
C VAL A 441 6.37 -1.21 -15.24
N GLU A 442 5.73 -2.26 -14.73
CA GLU A 442 6.45 -3.45 -14.25
C GLU A 442 7.27 -4.11 -15.37
N ALA A 443 6.70 -4.22 -16.57
CA ALA A 443 7.36 -4.80 -17.74
C ALA A 443 8.61 -4.02 -18.20
N THR A 444 8.78 -2.75 -17.81
CA THR A 444 10.02 -1.99 -18.10
C THR A 444 11.24 -2.50 -17.35
N GLY A 445 11.06 -3.26 -16.27
CA GLY A 445 12.15 -3.74 -15.43
C GLY A 445 12.54 -2.84 -14.27
N LEU A 446 11.99 -1.61 -14.17
CA LEU A 446 12.35 -0.66 -13.10
C LEU A 446 12.14 -1.22 -11.69
N THR A 447 11.15 -2.08 -11.51
CA THR A 447 10.77 -2.68 -10.23
C THR A 447 11.56 -3.94 -9.87
N HIS A 448 12.33 -4.51 -10.81
CA HIS A 448 12.93 -5.84 -10.67
C HIS A 448 14.09 -5.89 -9.66
N PHE A 449 14.66 -4.75 -9.29
CA PHE A 449 15.61 -4.71 -8.18
C PHE A 449 14.96 -5.09 -6.85
N GLY A 450 13.71 -4.67 -6.62
CA GLY A 450 12.94 -5.09 -5.45
C GLY A 450 12.62 -6.60 -5.47
N TRP A 451 12.34 -7.17 -6.65
CA TRP A 451 12.23 -8.63 -6.81
C TRP A 451 13.51 -9.36 -6.42
N LEU A 452 14.68 -8.86 -6.86
CA LEU A 452 15.97 -9.45 -6.53
C LEU A 452 16.18 -9.47 -5.01
N ILE A 453 15.97 -8.33 -4.35
CA ILE A 453 16.13 -8.22 -2.89
C ILE A 453 15.14 -9.14 -2.16
N ALA A 454 13.86 -9.12 -2.54
CA ALA A 454 12.85 -9.96 -1.91
C ALA A 454 13.16 -11.45 -2.09
N ASN A 455 13.59 -11.87 -3.29
CA ASN A 455 13.98 -13.26 -3.55
C ASN A 455 15.20 -13.67 -2.73
N CYS A 456 16.22 -12.82 -2.63
CA CYS A 456 17.37 -13.06 -1.77
C CYS A 456 16.95 -13.18 -0.30
N PHE A 457 16.09 -12.29 0.19
CA PHE A 457 15.56 -12.33 1.56
C PHE A 457 14.79 -13.64 1.80
N MET A 458 13.90 -14.02 0.89
CA MET A 458 13.12 -15.24 1.01
C MET A 458 13.98 -16.50 0.96
N LEU A 459 15.00 -16.53 0.10
CA LEU A 459 15.96 -17.64 0.02
C LEU A 459 16.74 -17.80 1.34
N ILE A 460 17.27 -16.70 1.86
CA ILE A 460 17.99 -16.69 3.15
C ILE A 460 17.05 -17.12 4.27
N GLY A 461 15.83 -16.57 4.34
CA GLY A 461 14.87 -16.91 5.38
C GLY A 461 14.43 -18.37 5.35
N ARG A 462 14.31 -18.98 4.16
CA ARG A 462 14.05 -20.43 4.01
C ARG A 462 15.25 -21.26 4.46
N HIS A 463 16.46 -20.87 4.10
CA HIS A 463 17.68 -21.56 4.55
C HIS A 463 17.90 -21.46 6.06
N CYS A 464 17.54 -20.34 6.68
CA CYS A 464 17.61 -20.16 8.12
C CYS A 464 16.42 -20.80 8.87
N GLY A 465 15.46 -21.40 8.17
CA GLY A 465 14.24 -21.97 8.76
C GLY A 465 13.27 -20.94 9.36
N ALA A 466 13.47 -19.65 9.06
CA ALA A 466 12.64 -18.55 9.53
C ALA A 466 11.35 -18.38 8.71
N LEU A 467 11.40 -18.72 7.41
CA LEU A 467 10.25 -18.69 6.51
C LEU A 467 9.72 -20.11 6.25
N ARG A 468 8.42 -20.29 6.47
CA ARG A 468 7.66 -21.51 6.12
C ARG A 468 6.65 -21.18 5.02
N GLU A 469 6.15 -22.20 4.33
CA GLU A 469 5.09 -21.99 3.33
C GLU A 469 3.85 -21.38 3.99
N ASP A 470 3.26 -20.38 3.32
CA ASP A 470 2.11 -19.65 3.81
C ASP A 470 0.93 -19.85 2.83
N HIS A 471 -0.12 -20.51 3.33
CA HIS A 471 -1.28 -20.89 2.52
C HIS A 471 -2.19 -19.72 2.17
N PHE A 472 -1.96 -18.54 2.76
CA PHE A 472 -2.74 -17.33 2.49
C PHE A 472 -2.07 -16.40 1.48
N SER A 473 -0.92 -16.76 0.91
CA SER A 473 -0.20 -15.88 -0.02
C SER A 473 -1.04 -15.42 -1.22
N VAL A 474 -0.68 -14.27 -1.79
CA VAL A 474 -1.27 -13.76 -3.04
C VAL A 474 -1.02 -14.78 -4.15
N GLY A 475 -2.08 -15.22 -4.82
CA GLY A 475 -2.10 -16.31 -5.79
C GLY A 475 -2.35 -17.71 -5.19
N ALA A 476 -2.37 -17.87 -3.87
CA ALA A 476 -2.72 -19.15 -3.24
C ALA A 476 -4.20 -19.49 -3.45
N GLN A 477 -4.47 -20.77 -3.70
CA GLN A 477 -5.83 -21.29 -3.82
C GLN A 477 -6.49 -21.36 -2.44
N VAL A 478 -7.67 -20.79 -2.32
CA VAL A 478 -8.46 -20.73 -1.08
C VAL A 478 -9.90 -21.15 -1.34
N VAL A 479 -10.55 -21.72 -0.32
CA VAL A 479 -12.00 -21.93 -0.28
C VAL A 479 -12.64 -20.69 0.34
N VAL A 480 -13.60 -20.10 -0.35
CA VAL A 480 -14.43 -19.03 0.20
C VAL A 480 -15.74 -19.65 0.68
N LYS A 481 -16.04 -19.49 1.96
CA LYS A 481 -17.34 -19.84 2.55
C LYS A 481 -18.17 -18.58 2.71
N TYR A 482 -19.46 -18.71 2.45
CA TYR A 482 -20.45 -17.66 2.71
C TYR A 482 -21.22 -18.05 3.96
N ASN A 483 -21.40 -17.11 4.88
CA ASN A 483 -22.34 -17.32 5.97
C ASN A 483 -23.75 -17.15 5.40
N ASP A 484 -24.44 -18.27 5.20
CA ASP A 484 -25.76 -18.34 4.56
C ASP A 484 -26.92 -17.77 5.42
N GLU A 485 -26.63 -17.12 6.56
CA GLU A 485 -27.66 -16.74 7.53
C GLU A 485 -28.52 -15.52 7.14
N GLU A 486 -28.19 -14.76 6.09
CA GLU A 486 -29.01 -13.62 5.63
C GLU A 486 -29.63 -13.79 4.22
N VAL A 487 -29.45 -14.93 3.55
CA VAL A 487 -30.11 -15.16 2.23
C VAL A 487 -31.63 -15.34 2.38
N ASN A 488 -32.15 -15.52 3.60
CA ASN A 488 -33.58 -15.67 3.86
C ASN A 488 -34.34 -14.34 4.08
N ASP A 489 -33.68 -13.18 4.17
CA ASP A 489 -34.37 -11.89 4.43
C ASP A 489 -34.64 -11.05 3.16
N VAL A 490 -34.45 -11.63 1.97
CA VAL A 490 -34.76 -10.97 0.68
C VAL A 490 -35.94 -11.64 -0.06
N GLU A 491 -36.53 -12.68 0.52
CA GLU A 491 -37.84 -13.21 0.08
C GLU A 491 -38.89 -13.00 1.18
N ASP A 492 -39.34 -11.76 1.35
CA ASP A 492 -40.71 -11.43 1.79
C ASP A 492 -41.11 -9.98 1.43
#